data_AF-A0A3D1TX78-F1
#
_entry.id   AF-A0A3D1TX78-F1
#
_cell.length_a   1.000
_cell.length_b   1.000
_cell.length_c   1.000
_cell.angle_alpha   90.00
_cell.angle_beta   90.00
_cell.angle_gamma   90.00
#
_symmetry.space_group_name_H-M   'P 1'
#
loop_
_entity.id
_entity.type
_entity.pdbx_description
1 polymer ?
#
loop_
_entity_poly.entity_id
_entity_poly.type
_entity_poly.pdbx_seq_one_letter_code
_entity_poly.pdbx_strand_id
1 'polypeptide(L)'
;MTFIEEQLGQPWAKDLKTVLCEIKQAVDTARGQGLTALPAETKQAFARRYDRVLEAGFQANPRPAPSGKRGRPKLGKAGSLLQRLREHKEETLAFMEDFAVPFDNNQAERDIRMTKVREKISGCFRTTTGAERFCRIRGYISTLRKQGMPILAALGQAIVGNPTLLTTACPRGPG
;
A
#
# COMPACT_ATOMS: atom_id res chain seq x y z
N MET A 1 -5.19 11.01 3.58
CA MET A 1 -6.27 11.44 4.51
C MET A 1 -6.17 12.91 4.87
N THR A 2 -4.98 13.49 4.98
CA THR A 2 -4.75 14.91 5.30
C THR A 2 -5.50 15.88 4.38
N PHE A 3 -5.53 15.62 3.06
CA PHE A 3 -6.31 16.45 2.11
C PHE A 3 -7.84 16.41 2.35
N ILE A 4 -8.39 15.31 2.87
CA ILE A 4 -9.84 15.21 3.14
C ILE A 4 -10.19 15.82 4.50
N GLU A 5 -9.30 15.66 5.48
CA GLU A 5 -9.39 16.30 6.79
C GLU A 5 -9.36 17.84 6.66
N GLU A 6 -8.38 18.39 5.93
CA GLU A 6 -8.14 19.84 5.86
C GLU A 6 -9.03 20.57 4.85
N GLN A 7 -9.54 19.91 3.80
CA GLN A 7 -10.34 20.57 2.75
C GLN A 7 -11.83 20.21 2.75
N LEU A 8 -12.26 19.13 3.43
CA LEU A 8 -13.66 18.67 3.38
C LEU A 8 -14.38 18.64 4.74
N GLY A 9 -13.68 18.96 5.85
CA GLY A 9 -14.30 19.08 7.18
C GLY A 9 -14.94 17.79 7.70
N GLN A 10 -14.36 16.62 7.38
CA GLN A 10 -14.91 15.30 7.69
C GLN A 10 -14.20 14.69 8.92
N PRO A 11 -14.82 14.67 10.11
CA PRO A 11 -14.17 14.23 11.35
C PRO A 11 -13.74 12.76 11.32
N TRP A 12 -14.55 11.90 10.67
CA TRP A 12 -14.25 10.48 10.53
C TRP A 12 -12.91 10.21 9.84
N ALA A 13 -12.45 11.10 8.95
CA ALA A 13 -11.18 10.92 8.26
C ALA A 13 -9.98 11.10 9.21
N LYS A 14 -10.12 12.00 10.19
CA LYS A 14 -9.15 12.19 11.27
C LYS A 14 -9.16 10.98 12.19
N ASP A 15 -10.33 10.53 12.62
CA ASP A 15 -10.46 9.36 13.49
C ASP A 15 -9.89 8.10 12.85
N LEU A 16 -10.09 7.94 11.54
CA LEU A 16 -9.56 6.81 10.78
C LEU A 16 -8.03 6.84 10.73
N LYS A 17 -7.47 8.03 10.48
CA LYS A 17 -6.01 8.24 10.52
C LYS A 17 -5.45 7.91 11.90
N THR A 18 -6.12 8.34 12.98
CA THR A 18 -5.75 8.02 14.36
C THR A 18 -5.72 6.51 14.58
N VAL A 19 -6.79 5.80 14.22
CA VAL A 19 -6.85 4.34 14.35
C VAL A 19 -5.71 3.67 13.59
N LEU A 20 -5.45 4.06 12.34
CA LEU A 20 -4.36 3.48 11.54
C LEU A 20 -2.97 3.74 12.15
N CYS A 21 -2.75 4.94 12.70
CA CYS A 21 -1.50 5.26 13.39
C CYS A 21 -1.33 4.46 14.70
N GLU A 22 -2.40 4.26 15.47
CA GLU A 22 -2.36 3.44 16.68
C GLU A 22 -2.07 1.97 16.37
N ILE A 23 -2.65 1.42 15.30
CA ILE A 23 -2.34 0.06 14.84
C ILE A 23 -0.85 -0.04 14.49
N LYS A 24 -0.32 0.94 13.73
CA LYS A 24 1.10 0.98 13.37
C LYS A 24 1.98 0.99 14.62
N GLN A 25 1.67 1.83 15.59
CA GLN A 25 2.42 1.91 16.85
C GLN A 25 2.39 0.57 17.60
N ALA A 26 1.22 -0.08 17.70
CA ALA A 26 1.10 -1.39 18.34
C ALA A 26 1.96 -2.45 17.63
N VAL A 27 1.94 -2.48 16.30
CA VAL A 27 2.79 -3.37 15.48
C VAL A 27 4.27 -3.08 15.72
N ASP A 28 4.69 -1.81 15.71
CA ASP A 28 6.09 -1.41 15.92
C ASP A 28 6.58 -1.79 17.33
N THR A 29 5.74 -1.58 18.36
CA THR A 29 6.05 -2.00 19.74
C THR A 29 6.19 -3.51 19.85
N ALA A 30 5.27 -4.27 19.26
CA ALA A 30 5.33 -5.72 19.24
C ALA A 30 6.60 -6.23 18.54
N ARG A 31 6.98 -5.63 17.40
CA ARG A 31 8.25 -5.92 16.72
C ARG A 31 9.46 -5.63 17.61
N GLY A 32 9.47 -4.50 18.31
CA GLY A 32 10.54 -4.13 19.24
C GLY A 32 10.70 -5.12 20.40
N GLN A 33 9.62 -5.83 20.75
CA GLN A 33 9.60 -6.89 21.75
C GLN A 33 9.93 -8.28 21.18
N GLY A 34 10.23 -8.39 19.88
CA GLY A 34 10.52 -9.66 19.20
C GLY A 34 9.28 -10.48 18.86
N LEU A 35 8.07 -9.91 18.98
CA LEU A 35 6.84 -10.57 18.57
C LEU A 35 6.65 -10.48 17.05
N THR A 36 6.06 -11.52 16.48
CA THR A 36 5.78 -11.63 15.04
C THR A 36 4.33 -11.34 14.69
N ALA A 37 3.44 -11.23 15.68
CA ALA A 37 2.03 -10.92 15.50
C ALA A 37 1.45 -10.23 16.74
N LEU A 38 0.38 -9.46 16.54
CA LEU A 38 -0.45 -8.95 17.63
C LEU A 38 -1.42 -10.03 18.14
N PRO A 39 -1.82 -10.00 19.42
CA PRO A 39 -2.87 -10.88 19.94
C PRO A 39 -4.17 -10.75 19.14
N ALA A 40 -4.87 -11.87 18.96
CA ALA A 40 -6.10 -11.90 18.15
C ALA A 40 -7.17 -10.93 18.66
N GLU A 41 -7.30 -10.78 19.97
CA GLU A 41 -8.24 -9.83 20.59
C GLU A 41 -7.92 -8.38 20.23
N THR A 42 -6.63 -8.01 20.27
CA THR A 42 -6.15 -6.68 19.89
C THR A 42 -6.44 -6.39 18.42
N LYS A 43 -6.18 -7.36 17.53
CA LYS A 43 -6.49 -7.23 16.09
C LYS A 43 -7.98 -7.04 15.84
N GLN A 44 -8.83 -7.83 16.51
CA GLN A 44 -10.27 -7.68 16.41
C GLN A 44 -10.76 -6.33 16.97
N ALA A 45 -10.20 -5.86 18.08
CA ALA A 45 -10.55 -4.56 18.65
C ALA A 45 -10.24 -3.41 17.67
N PHE A 46 -9.08 -3.44 17.01
CA PHE A 46 -8.73 -2.46 15.99
C PHE A 46 -9.63 -2.56 14.76
N ALA A 47 -9.90 -3.76 14.26
CA ALA A 47 -10.80 -3.96 13.12
C ALA A 47 -12.22 -3.41 13.40
N ARG A 48 -12.75 -3.63 14.62
CA ARG A 48 -14.05 -3.08 15.03
C ARG A 48 -14.05 -1.56 15.13
N ARG A 49 -12.96 -0.95 15.64
CA ARG A 49 -12.82 0.51 15.70
C ARG A 49 -12.75 1.10 14.30
N TYR A 50 -12.00 0.47 13.39
CA TYR A 50 -11.93 0.84 11.98
C TYR A 50 -13.32 0.83 11.33
N ASP A 51 -14.09 -0.25 11.51
CA ASP A 51 -15.44 -0.37 10.95
C ASP A 51 -16.38 0.72 11.50
N ARG A 52 -16.31 1.00 12.80
CA ARG A 52 -17.12 2.05 13.43
C ARG A 52 -16.85 3.43 12.83
N VAL A 53 -15.59 3.74 12.55
CA VAL A 53 -15.23 5.01 11.91
C VAL A 53 -15.72 5.08 10.46
N LEU A 54 -15.60 3.98 9.70
CA LEU A 54 -16.16 3.93 8.35
C LEU A 54 -17.67 4.10 8.34
N GLU A 55 -18.38 3.48 9.28
CA GLU A 55 -19.83 3.63 9.41
C GLU A 55 -20.21 5.09 9.70
N ALA A 56 -19.53 5.76 10.66
CA ALA A 56 -19.71 7.18 10.90
C ALA A 56 -19.46 8.02 9.64
N GLY A 57 -18.47 7.65 8.83
CA GLY A 57 -18.21 8.26 7.53
C GLY A 57 -19.34 8.08 6.53
N PHE A 58 -19.93 6.89 6.44
CA PHE A 58 -21.10 6.63 5.57
C PHE A 58 -22.34 7.40 6.03
N GLN A 59 -22.55 7.54 7.35
CA GLN A 59 -23.65 8.35 7.90
C GLN A 59 -23.47 9.83 7.57
N ALA A 60 -22.24 10.35 7.67
CA ALA A 60 -21.92 11.72 7.28
C ALA A 60 -21.94 11.96 5.76
N ASN A 61 -21.89 10.90 4.95
CA ASN A 61 -21.85 10.94 3.49
C ASN A 61 -22.89 9.97 2.90
N PRO A 62 -24.20 10.22 3.11
CA PRO A 62 -25.24 9.33 2.65
C PRO A 62 -25.20 9.17 1.14
N ARG A 63 -25.59 7.98 0.67
CA ARG A 63 -25.60 7.70 -0.78
C ARG A 63 -26.60 8.64 -1.48
N PRO A 64 -26.24 9.22 -2.64
CA PRO A 64 -27.16 10.06 -3.37
C PRO A 64 -28.35 9.22 -3.85
N ALA A 65 -29.54 9.82 -3.82
CA ALA A 65 -30.74 9.19 -4.36
C ALA A 65 -30.56 8.81 -5.84
N PRO A 66 -31.23 7.74 -6.32
CA PRO A 66 -31.23 7.40 -7.74
C PRO A 66 -31.75 8.57 -8.56
N SER A 67 -30.94 9.09 -9.50
CA SER A 67 -31.28 10.31 -10.25
C SER A 67 -32.21 10.06 -11.45
N GLY A 68 -32.72 8.83 -11.62
CA GLY A 68 -33.51 8.40 -12.79
C GLY A 68 -32.74 8.38 -14.12
N LYS A 69 -31.49 8.88 -14.15
CA LYS A 69 -30.62 8.88 -15.32
C LYS A 69 -29.80 7.58 -15.38
N ARG A 70 -29.47 7.14 -16.60
CA ARG A 70 -28.62 5.96 -16.83
C ARG A 70 -27.24 6.17 -16.18
N GLY A 71 -26.89 5.34 -15.22
CA GLY A 71 -25.59 5.34 -14.52
C GLY A 71 -25.71 5.45 -13.00
N ARG A 72 -24.69 4.96 -12.28
CA ARG A 72 -24.65 4.99 -10.80
C ARG A 72 -24.53 6.44 -10.30
N PRO A 73 -25.32 6.89 -9.32
CA PRO A 73 -25.19 8.21 -8.72
C PRO A 73 -23.76 8.47 -8.22
N LYS A 74 -23.22 9.66 -8.49
CA LYS A 74 -21.85 10.01 -8.08
C LYS A 74 -21.76 10.12 -6.55
N LEU A 75 -20.96 9.28 -5.91
CA LEU A 75 -20.75 9.28 -4.44
C LEU A 75 -19.89 10.44 -3.91
N GLY A 76 -19.39 11.33 -4.78
CA GLY A 76 -18.43 12.37 -4.39
C GLY A 76 -17.08 11.78 -3.94
N LYS A 77 -16.12 12.66 -3.61
CA LYS A 77 -14.75 12.23 -3.24
C LYS A 77 -14.73 11.43 -1.92
N ALA A 78 -15.44 11.91 -0.90
CA ALA A 78 -15.52 11.26 0.41
C ALA A 78 -16.23 9.90 0.34
N GLY A 79 -17.42 9.82 -0.28
CA GLY A 79 -18.14 8.55 -0.44
C GLY A 79 -17.40 7.51 -1.29
N SER A 80 -16.67 7.96 -2.33
CA SER A 80 -15.81 7.06 -3.13
C SER A 80 -14.64 6.51 -2.31
N LEU A 81 -14.03 7.34 -1.45
CA LEU A 81 -12.96 6.86 -0.56
C LEU A 81 -13.50 5.86 0.46
N LEU A 82 -14.61 6.16 1.13
CA LEU A 82 -15.24 5.25 2.11
C LEU A 82 -15.58 3.90 1.49
N GLN A 83 -16.12 3.91 0.27
CA GLN A 83 -16.40 2.68 -0.46
C GLN A 83 -15.12 1.88 -0.70
N ARG A 84 -14.04 2.52 -1.19
CA ARG A 84 -12.77 1.83 -1.44
C ARG A 84 -12.13 1.29 -0.16
N LEU A 85 -12.18 2.04 0.94
CA LEU A 85 -11.66 1.61 2.25
C LEU A 85 -12.42 0.39 2.79
N ARG A 86 -13.73 0.35 2.60
CA ARG A 86 -14.55 -0.80 2.97
C ARG A 86 -14.28 -2.01 2.06
N GLU A 87 -14.18 -1.80 0.76
CA GLU A 87 -13.92 -2.87 -0.22
C GLU A 87 -12.52 -3.47 -0.05
N HIS A 88 -11.52 -2.64 0.27
CA HIS A 88 -10.13 -3.06 0.44
C HIS A 88 -9.69 -3.05 1.91
N LYS A 89 -10.58 -3.45 2.83
CA LYS A 89 -10.30 -3.43 4.26
C LYS A 89 -9.14 -4.36 4.61
N GLU A 90 -9.12 -5.55 4.04
CA GLU A 90 -8.09 -6.55 4.29
C GLU A 90 -6.71 -6.04 3.87
N GLU A 91 -6.62 -5.46 2.68
CA GLU A 91 -5.37 -4.88 2.17
C GLU A 91 -4.96 -3.63 2.97
N THR A 92 -5.94 -2.81 3.38
CA THR A 92 -5.67 -1.63 4.21
C THR A 92 -5.12 -2.02 5.58
N LEU A 93 -5.59 -3.12 6.16
CA LEU A 93 -5.16 -3.60 7.48
C LEU A 93 -4.09 -4.71 7.41
N ALA A 94 -3.59 -5.06 6.23
CA ALA A 94 -2.66 -6.18 6.04
C ALA A 94 -1.38 -6.06 6.89
N PHE A 95 -0.88 -4.84 7.11
CA PHE A 95 0.30 -4.57 7.96
C PHE A 95 0.10 -4.93 9.44
N MET A 96 -1.16 -5.08 9.87
CA MET A 96 -1.54 -5.56 11.20
C MET A 96 -1.50 -7.08 11.29
N GLU A 97 -1.80 -7.77 10.19
CA GLU A 97 -1.85 -9.24 10.11
C GLU A 97 -0.48 -9.84 9.80
N ASP A 98 0.28 -9.20 8.91
CA ASP A 98 1.62 -9.60 8.51
C ASP A 98 2.62 -8.45 8.70
N PHE A 99 3.57 -8.64 9.62
CA PHE A 99 4.60 -7.65 9.93
C PHE A 99 5.61 -7.47 8.77
N ALA A 100 5.64 -8.34 7.77
CA ALA A 100 6.43 -8.10 6.55
C ALA A 100 5.81 -7.00 5.67
N VAL A 101 4.50 -6.74 5.79
CA VAL A 101 3.81 -5.71 5.03
C VAL A 101 4.09 -4.33 5.66
N PRO A 102 4.70 -3.38 4.93
CA PRO A 102 4.93 -2.04 5.46
C PRO A 102 3.61 -1.25 5.57
N PHE A 103 3.49 -0.43 6.61
CA PHE A 103 2.35 0.47 6.80
C PHE A 103 2.22 1.53 5.69
N ASP A 104 3.36 2.00 5.17
CA ASP A 104 3.41 3.03 4.16
C ASP A 104 3.64 2.47 2.76
N ASN A 105 3.12 3.19 1.77
CA ASN A 105 3.31 2.90 0.36
C ASN A 105 4.59 3.55 -0.20
N ASN A 106 5.48 4.08 0.66
CA ASN A 106 6.61 4.90 0.22
C ASN A 106 7.51 4.14 -0.75
N GLN A 107 7.62 2.82 -0.57
CA GLN A 107 8.47 2.00 -1.44
C GLN A 107 7.86 1.79 -2.83
N ALA A 108 6.57 1.48 -2.94
CA ALA A 108 5.94 1.35 -4.25
C ALA A 108 5.87 2.69 -4.98
N GLU A 109 5.62 3.79 -4.25
CA GLU A 109 5.69 5.13 -4.80
C GLU A 109 7.10 5.48 -5.30
N ARG A 110 8.16 5.17 -4.52
CA ARG A 110 9.55 5.35 -4.96
C ARG A 110 9.86 4.55 -6.23
N ASP A 111 9.39 3.30 -6.30
CA ASP A 111 9.62 2.43 -7.44
C ASP A 111 8.92 2.97 -8.71
N ILE A 112 7.69 3.48 -8.59
CA ILE A 112 6.93 4.08 -9.71
C ILE A 112 7.45 5.48 -10.08
N ARG A 113 7.94 6.25 -9.10
CA ARG A 113 8.45 7.62 -9.31
C ARG A 113 9.58 7.65 -10.33
N MET A 114 10.42 6.60 -10.38
CA MET A 114 11.53 6.55 -11.33
C MET A 114 11.06 6.46 -12.79
N THR A 115 9.90 5.88 -13.06
CA THR A 115 9.27 5.91 -14.38
C THR A 115 8.84 7.33 -14.74
N LYS A 116 8.21 8.04 -13.81
CA LYS A 116 7.82 9.45 -14.00
C LYS A 116 9.02 10.39 -14.12
N VAL A 117 10.10 10.15 -13.39
CA VAL A 117 11.37 10.88 -13.54
C VAL A 117 12.00 10.63 -14.90
N ARG A 118 11.99 9.38 -15.40
CA ARG A 118 12.47 9.06 -16.75
C ARG A 118 11.65 9.78 -17.82
N GLU A 119 10.32 9.78 -17.68
CA GLU A 119 9.41 10.51 -18.58
C GLU A 119 9.70 12.02 -18.56
N LYS A 120 9.90 12.60 -17.36
CA LYS A 120 10.20 14.03 -17.19
C LYS A 120 11.55 14.45 -17.78
N ILE A 121 12.61 13.66 -17.56
CA ILE A 121 13.99 14.02 -17.92
C ILE A 121 14.30 13.60 -19.37
N SER A 122 13.74 12.48 -19.84
CA SER A 122 14.13 11.87 -21.12
C SER A 122 12.98 11.63 -22.08
N GLY A 123 11.78 12.09 -21.75
CA GLY A 123 10.57 11.86 -22.53
C GLY A 123 10.02 10.44 -22.43
N CYS A 124 8.95 10.17 -23.17
CA CYS A 124 8.32 8.86 -23.23
C CYS A 124 9.23 7.81 -23.92
N PHE A 125 9.02 6.53 -23.63
CA PHE A 125 9.66 5.45 -24.35
C PHE A 125 9.19 5.44 -25.81
N ARG A 126 10.14 5.49 -26.75
CA ARG A 126 9.85 5.43 -28.20
C ARG A 126 9.46 4.02 -28.67
N THR A 127 9.75 2.99 -27.88
CA THR A 127 9.43 1.59 -28.17
C THR A 127 9.07 0.83 -26.89
N THR A 128 8.20 -0.17 -27.01
CA THR A 128 7.80 -1.07 -25.93
C THR A 128 9.00 -1.84 -25.36
N THR A 129 9.91 -2.29 -26.23
CA THR A 129 11.15 -2.97 -25.84
C THR A 129 12.04 -2.10 -24.95
N GLY A 130 12.11 -0.79 -25.21
CA GLY A 130 12.84 0.15 -24.36
C GLY A 130 12.23 0.26 -22.96
N ALA A 131 10.90 0.27 -22.87
CA ALA A 131 10.18 0.27 -21.60
C ALA A 131 10.40 -1.04 -20.83
N GLU A 132 10.33 -2.20 -21.51
CA GLU A 132 10.55 -3.51 -20.91
C GLU A 132 11.96 -3.65 -20.32
N ARG A 133 13.00 -3.25 -21.07
CA ARG A 133 14.38 -3.28 -20.58
C ARG A 133 14.54 -2.40 -19.34
N PHE A 134 13.94 -1.21 -19.35
CA PHE A 134 13.94 -0.32 -18.20
C PHE A 134 13.26 -0.96 -16.98
N CYS A 135 12.07 -1.53 -17.17
CA CYS A 135 11.33 -2.23 -16.12
C CYS A 135 12.10 -3.45 -15.57
N ARG A 136 12.75 -4.24 -16.43
CA ARG A 136 13.55 -5.41 -16.00
C ARG A 136 14.72 -5.01 -15.11
N ILE A 137 15.52 -4.03 -15.53
CA ILE A 137 16.68 -3.53 -14.75
C ILE A 137 16.20 -2.98 -13.41
N ARG A 138 15.11 -2.21 -13.41
CA ARG A 138 14.53 -1.64 -12.19
C ARG A 138 13.96 -2.70 -11.25
N GLY A 139 13.25 -3.68 -11.79
CA GLY A 139 12.70 -4.80 -11.03
C GLY A 139 13.80 -5.62 -10.36
N TYR A 140 14.90 -5.88 -11.08
CA TYR A 140 16.07 -6.56 -10.54
C TYR A 140 16.67 -5.78 -9.35
N ILE A 141 16.94 -4.49 -9.51
CA ILE A 141 17.49 -3.64 -8.44
C ILE A 141 16.55 -3.53 -7.23
N SER A 142 15.23 -3.34 -7.47
CA SER A 142 14.23 -3.28 -6.40
C SER A 142 14.20 -4.60 -5.60
N THR A 143 14.29 -5.74 -6.29
CA THR A 143 14.29 -7.05 -5.62
C THR A 143 15.56 -7.29 -4.81
N LEU A 144 16.74 -6.98 -5.36
CA LEU A 144 18.00 -7.08 -4.62
C LEU A 144 17.97 -6.23 -3.34
N ARG A 145 17.40 -5.01 -3.43
CA ARG A 145 17.25 -4.13 -2.26
C ARG A 145 16.31 -4.73 -1.22
N LYS A 146 15.20 -5.34 -1.62
CA LYS A 146 14.26 -6.03 -0.72
C LYS A 146 14.91 -7.21 0.00
N GLN A 147 15.83 -7.89 -0.67
CA GLN A 147 16.58 -9.02 -0.11
C GLN A 147 17.83 -8.60 0.68
N GLY A 148 18.06 -7.29 0.88
CA GLY A 148 19.24 -6.78 1.60
C GLY A 148 20.57 -7.05 0.89
N MET A 149 20.55 -7.33 -0.41
CA MET A 149 21.75 -7.73 -1.17
C MET A 149 22.60 -6.53 -1.59
N PRO A 150 23.94 -6.69 -1.68
CA PRO A 150 24.84 -5.63 -2.14
C PRO A 150 24.63 -5.36 -3.64
N ILE A 151 23.89 -4.29 -3.94
CA ILE A 151 23.43 -3.96 -5.30
C ILE A 151 24.58 -3.85 -6.31
N LEU A 152 25.70 -3.19 -5.95
CA LEU A 152 26.82 -2.99 -6.86
C LEU A 152 27.49 -4.32 -7.24
N ALA A 153 27.69 -5.20 -6.25
CA ALA A 153 28.25 -6.53 -6.49
C ALA A 153 27.32 -7.39 -7.36
N ALA A 154 26.01 -7.37 -7.08
CA ALA A 154 25.01 -8.11 -7.83
C ALA A 154 24.81 -7.59 -9.28
N LEU A 155 25.02 -6.29 -9.51
CA LEU A 155 25.07 -5.72 -10.85
C LEU A 155 26.34 -6.12 -11.58
N GLY A 156 27.49 -6.12 -10.91
CA GLY A 156 28.76 -6.60 -11.47
C GLY A 156 28.66 -8.05 -11.94
N GLN A 157 28.07 -8.92 -11.11
CA GLN A 157 27.82 -10.32 -11.42
C GLN A 157 26.84 -10.49 -12.60
N ALA A 158 25.79 -9.68 -12.67
CA ALA A 158 24.86 -9.70 -13.81
C ALA A 158 25.51 -9.30 -15.14
N ILE A 159 26.45 -8.35 -15.13
CA ILE A 159 27.16 -7.89 -16.33
C ILE A 159 28.11 -8.98 -16.86
N VAL A 160 28.76 -9.74 -15.98
CA VAL A 160 29.64 -10.86 -16.36
C VAL A 160 28.87 -12.15 -16.68
N GLY A 161 27.54 -12.08 -16.79
CA GLY A 161 26.69 -13.21 -17.20
C GLY A 161 26.30 -14.15 -16.06
N ASN A 162 26.59 -13.80 -14.80
CA ASN A 162 26.24 -14.60 -13.63
C ASN A 162 25.27 -13.83 -12.70
N PRO A 163 24.06 -13.45 -13.16
CA PRO A 163 23.16 -12.65 -12.37
C PRO A 163 22.79 -13.34 -11.06
N THR A 164 22.77 -12.59 -9.97
CA THR A 164 22.34 -13.10 -8.67
C THR A 164 20.90 -13.57 -8.79
N LEU A 165 20.70 -14.89 -8.67
CA LEU A 165 19.38 -15.49 -8.77
C LEU A 165 18.55 -15.02 -7.58
N LEU A 166 17.42 -14.41 -7.90
CA LEU A 166 16.48 -13.91 -6.90
C LEU A 166 15.81 -15.13 -6.26
N THR A 167 16.01 -15.32 -4.95
CA THR A 167 15.22 -16.32 -4.22
C THR A 167 13.78 -15.84 -4.17
N THR A 168 12.93 -16.36 -5.05
CA THR A 168 11.48 -16.26 -4.84
C THR A 168 11.18 -17.11 -3.61
N ALA A 169 10.86 -16.47 -2.48
CA ALA A 169 10.30 -17.17 -1.34
C ALA A 169 8.96 -17.77 -1.79
N CYS A 170 9.00 -18.99 -2.31
CA CYS A 170 7.82 -19.83 -2.45
C CYS A 170 7.45 -20.25 -1.02
N PRO A 171 6.27 -19.88 -0.49
CA PRO A 171 5.83 -20.45 0.77
C PRO A 171 5.64 -21.94 0.52
N ARG A 172 6.57 -22.77 0.99
CA ARG A 172 6.35 -24.21 1.07
C ARG A 172 5.21 -24.39 2.07
N GLY A 173 4.02 -24.73 1.58
CA GLY A 173 2.92 -25.16 2.44
C GLY A 173 3.33 -26.40 3.24
N PRO A 174 2.86 -26.56 4.49
CA PRO A 174 3.09 -27.79 5.23
C PRO A 174 2.27 -28.91 4.59
N GLY A 175 2.94 -30.05 4.36
CA GLY A 175 2.29 -31.33 4.07
C GLY A 175 1.83 -32.03 5.34
#